data_AF-A0A0K2T4M7-F1
#
_entry.id   AF-A0A0K2T4M7-F1
#
_cell.length_a   1.000
_cell.length_b   1.000
_cell.length_c   1.000
_cell.angle_alpha   90.00
_cell.angle_beta   90.00
_cell.angle_gamma   90.00
#
_symmetry.space_group_name_H-M   'P 1'
#
loop_
_entity.id
_entity.type
_entity.pdbx_description
1 polymer ?
#
loop_
_entity_poly.entity_id
_entity_poly.type
_entity_poly.pdbx_seq_one_letter_code
_entity_poly.pdbx_strand_id
1 'polypeptide(L)'
;MPSCCVVPGCSGRGSYRFPSNKNICLKWRIALCREDDNGSLWRPSLNSVLCGKHFKPEDFRVPRQTQASGRGKVYRHLKQNAVPSLFPWSKALHTYGSKK
;
A
#
# COMPACT_ATOMS: atom_id res chain seq x y z
N MET A 1 10.00 -1.87 -16.46
CA MET A 1 10.85 -1.83 -15.25
C MET A 1 10.09 -2.51 -14.12
N PRO A 2 10.60 -3.61 -13.53
CA PRO A 2 9.94 -4.23 -12.39
C PRO A 2 10.07 -3.29 -11.19
N SER A 3 8.97 -2.64 -10.83
CA SER A 3 8.93 -1.73 -9.71
C SER A 3 8.73 -2.55 -8.43
N CYS A 4 9.84 -2.83 -7.75
CA CYS A 4 9.84 -3.53 -6.46
C CYS A 4 8.95 -2.80 -5.45
N CYS A 5 8.34 -3.56 -4.54
CA CYS A 5 7.53 -2.99 -3.49
C CYS A 5 8.38 -2.06 -2.62
N VAL A 6 7.88 -0.84 -2.36
CA VAL A 6 8.60 0.17 -1.57
C VAL A 6 8.66 -0.13 -0.07
N VAL A 7 7.92 -1.16 0.36
CA VAL A 7 7.88 -1.64 1.73
C VAL A 7 9.23 -2.29 2.09
N PRO A 8 9.93 -1.79 3.13
CA PRO A 8 11.15 -2.42 3.61
C PRO A 8 10.91 -3.91 3.93
N GLY A 9 11.80 -4.78 3.45
CA GLY A 9 11.69 -6.23 3.64
C GLY A 9 10.65 -6.93 2.77
N CYS A 10 9.96 -6.23 1.86
CA CYS A 10 9.04 -6.86 0.92
C CYS A 10 9.71 -7.18 -0.41
N SER A 11 9.79 -8.47 -0.74
CA SER A 11 10.25 -8.97 -2.04
C SER A 11 9.15 -9.02 -3.12
N GLY A 12 7.98 -8.44 -2.84
CA GLY A 12 6.85 -8.42 -3.77
C GLY A 12 7.06 -7.48 -4.95
N ARG A 13 6.43 -7.79 -6.10
CA ARG A 13 6.30 -6.82 -7.19
C ARG A 13 5.22 -5.79 -6.84
N GLY A 14 5.58 -4.51 -6.88
CA GLY A 14 4.62 -3.44 -6.70
C GLY A 14 3.72 -3.28 -7.92
N SER A 15 2.45 -2.97 -7.67
CA SER A 15 1.45 -2.76 -8.72
C SER A 15 0.57 -1.54 -8.43
N TYR A 16 0.59 -1.06 -7.19
CA TYR A 16 -0.25 0.03 -6.72
C TYR A 16 0.59 1.27 -6.48
N ARG A 17 0.37 2.31 -7.29
CA ARG A 17 1.02 3.62 -7.14
C ARG A 17 0.37 4.39 -5.98
N PHE A 18 1.11 5.36 -5.46
CA PHE A 18 0.56 6.30 -4.49
C PHE A 18 -0.62 7.08 -5.09
N PRO A 19 -1.68 7.32 -4.31
CA PRO A 19 -2.83 8.08 -4.76
C PRO A 19 -2.47 9.56 -4.94
N SER A 20 -3.09 10.22 -5.91
CA SER A 20 -2.93 11.66 -6.14
C SER A 20 -3.48 12.51 -4.98
N ASN A 21 -4.39 11.96 -4.17
CA ASN A 21 -4.93 12.66 -3.00
C ASN A 21 -3.86 12.76 -1.91
N LYS A 22 -3.46 14.00 -1.58
CA LYS A 22 -2.42 14.30 -0.58
C LYS A 22 -2.71 13.69 0.79
N ASN A 23 -3.97 13.64 1.21
CA ASN A 23 -4.38 13.10 2.52
C ASN A 23 -4.18 11.58 2.59
N ILE A 24 -4.60 10.85 1.56
CA ILE A 24 -4.43 9.39 1.52
C ILE A 24 -2.95 9.05 1.31
N CYS A 25 -2.25 9.82 0.46
CA CYS A 25 -0.81 9.66 0.27
C CYS A 25 -0.02 9.88 1.58
N LEU A 26 -0.41 10.87 2.39
CA LEU A 26 0.16 11.07 3.73
C LEU A 26 -0.09 9.85 4.63
N LYS A 27 -1.32 9.31 4.66
CA LYS A 27 -1.63 8.09 5.42
C LYS A 27 -0.75 6.90 4.99
N TRP A 28 -0.52 6.72 3.69
CA TRP A 28 0.37 5.67 3.18
C TRP A 28 1.81 5.84 3.66
N ARG A 29 2.33 7.08 3.64
CA ARG A 29 3.68 7.40 4.13
C ARG A 29 3.83 7.10 5.62
N ILE A 30 2.86 7.53 6.42
CA ILE A 30 2.83 7.26 7.87
C ILE A 30 2.77 5.76 8.13
N ALA A 31 1.92 5.04 7.39
CA ALA A 31 1.76 3.59 7.56
C ALA A 31 3.03 2.81 7.17
N LEU A 32 3.82 3.32 6.22
CA LEU A 32 5.13 2.78 5.87
C LEU A 32 6.16 2.91 6.99
N CYS A 33 5.93 3.80 7.97
CA CYS A 33 6.80 4.05 9.12
C CYS A 33 8.28 4.12 8.71
N ARG A 34 8.54 4.83 7.60
CA ARG A 34 9.87 4.95 7.01
C ARG A 34 10.36 6.37 7.20
N GLU A 35 11.59 6.46 7.67
CA GLU A 35 12.32 7.71 7.79
C GLU A 35 13.31 7.83 6.62
N ASP A 36 13.50 9.04 6.14
CA ASP A 36 14.63 9.42 5.27
C ASP A 36 15.92 9.49 6.10
N ASP A 37 17.08 9.60 5.43
CA ASP A 37 18.40 9.70 6.07
C ASP A 37 18.52 10.86 7.08
N ASN A 38 17.65 11.87 6.96
CA ASN A 38 17.58 13.03 7.85
C ASN A 38 16.53 12.89 8.98
N GLY A 39 16.05 11.67 9.26
CA GLY A 39 15.03 11.40 10.28
C GLY A 39 13.65 12.00 9.98
N SER A 40 13.40 12.37 8.72
CA SER A 40 12.14 12.97 8.26
C SER A 40 11.22 11.94 7.63
N LEU A 41 9.92 12.23 7.55
CA LEU A 41 8.95 11.32 6.95
C LEU A 41 9.25 11.07 5.46
N TRP A 42 9.54 9.80 5.14
CA TRP A 42 9.94 9.37 3.81
C TRP A 42 8.95 9.80 2.70
N ARG A 43 9.50 10.28 1.57
CA ARG A 43 8.71 10.76 0.43
C ARG A 43 8.74 9.79 -0.76
N PRO A 44 7.57 9.40 -1.29
CA PRO A 44 7.50 8.52 -2.45
C PRO A 44 7.92 9.24 -3.73
N SER A 45 8.65 8.51 -4.58
CA SER A 45 8.97 8.88 -5.94
C SER A 45 7.92 8.31 -6.92
N LEU A 46 7.96 8.74 -8.18
CA LEU A 46 7.06 8.26 -9.25
C LEU A 46 7.13 6.73 -9.45
N ASN A 47 8.29 6.14 -9.13
CA ASN A 47 8.53 4.70 -9.24
C ASN A 47 8.17 3.95 -7.95
N SER A 48 7.76 4.64 -6.89
CA SER A 48 7.38 4.03 -5.63
C SER A 48 6.00 3.40 -5.74
N VAL A 49 5.95 2.08 -5.57
CA VAL A 49 4.73 1.27 -5.68
C VAL A 49 4.65 0.28 -4.53
N LEU A 50 3.42 -0.07 -4.15
CA LEU A 50 3.14 -1.12 -3.18
C LEU A 50 2.58 -2.36 -3.87
N CYS A 51 2.85 -3.53 -3.30
CA CYS A 51 2.21 -4.76 -3.72
C CYS A 51 0.84 -4.93 -3.03
N GLY A 52 -0.04 -5.74 -3.62
CA GLY A 52 -1.40 -5.96 -3.10
C GLY A 52 -1.45 -6.61 -1.71
N LYS A 53 -0.35 -7.21 -1.24
CA LYS A 53 -0.28 -7.89 0.06
C LYS A 53 -0.38 -6.93 1.25
N HIS A 54 -0.13 -5.64 1.03
CA HIS A 54 -0.17 -4.62 2.09
C HIS A 54 -1.56 -4.03 2.33
N PHE A 55 -2.53 -4.39 1.49
CA PHE A 55 -3.92 -3.91 1.56
C PHE A 55 -4.82 -5.05 2.03
N LYS A 56 -5.88 -4.70 2.77
CA LYS A 56 -6.87 -5.69 3.15
C LYS A 56 -7.73 -6.06 1.94
N PRO A 57 -8.28 -7.27 1.88
CA PRO A 57 -9.19 -7.67 0.79
C PRO A 57 -10.39 -6.71 0.64
N GLU A 58 -10.86 -6.12 1.75
CA GLU A 58 -11.95 -5.12 1.79
C GLU A 58 -11.58 -3.78 1.15
N ASP A 59 -10.30 -3.44 1.04
CA ASP A 59 -9.81 -2.20 0.43
C ASP A 59 -9.86 -2.26 -1.11
N PHE A 60 -10.01 -3.46 -1.67
CA PHE A 60 -10.16 -3.65 -3.10
C PHE A 60 -11.60 -3.35 -3.52
N ARG A 61 -11.73 -2.71 -4.67
CA ARG A 61 -13.03 -2.55 -5.32
C ARG A 61 -13.50 -3.91 -5.79
N VAL A 62 -14.78 -4.21 -5.57
CA VAL A 62 -15.43 -5.36 -6.21
C VAL A 62 -15.27 -5.19 -7.72
N PRO A 63 -14.74 -6.19 -8.44
CA PRO A 63 -14.65 -6.12 -9.88
C PRO A 63 -16.05 -5.91 -10.45
N ARG A 64 -16.29 -4.76 -11.07
CA ARG A 64 -17.46 -4.60 -11.92
C ARG A 64 -17.18 -5.47 -13.14
N GLN A 65 -17.70 -6.70 -13.15
CA GLN A 65 -17.71 -7.50 -14.37
C GLN A 65 -18.55 -6.71 -15.39
N THR A 66 -17.89 -5.95 -16.26
CA THR A 66 -18.55 -5.45 -17.45
C THR A 66 -18.86 -6.68 -18.29
N GLN A 67 -20.13 -7.08 -18.34
CA GLN A 67 -20.64 -8.26 -19.08
C GLN A 67 -20.35 -8.24 -20.60
N ALA A 68 -19.58 -7.28 -21.10
CA ALA A 68 -19.37 -7.04 -22.52
C ALA A 68 -18.23 -7.85 -23.17
N SER A 69 -17.48 -8.68 -22.43
CA SER A 69 -16.46 -9.52 -23.07
C SER A 69 -15.99 -10.65 -22.16
N GLY A 70 -16.28 -11.90 -22.54
CA GLY A 70 -15.87 -13.14 -21.85
C GLY A 70 -14.35 -13.41 -21.80
N ARG A 71 -13.51 -12.38 -21.87
CA ARG A 71 -12.04 -12.42 -21.75
C ARG A 71 -11.46 -11.18 -21.02
N GLY A 72 -12.27 -10.44 -20.26
CA GLY A 72 -11.83 -9.23 -19.55
C GLY A 72 -10.85 -9.53 -18.41
N LYS A 73 -9.61 -9.05 -18.52
CA LYS A 73 -8.63 -9.11 -17.42
C LYS A 73 -9.19 -8.36 -16.22
N VAL A 74 -9.48 -9.08 -15.13
CA VAL A 74 -9.96 -8.49 -13.88
C VAL A 74 -8.82 -7.73 -13.22
N TYR A 75 -8.78 -6.42 -13.42
CA TYR A 75 -7.87 -5.56 -12.69
C TYR A 75 -8.43 -5.37 -11.27
N ARG A 76 -7.67 -5.77 -10.24
CA ARG A 76 -8.02 -5.47 -8.84
C ARG A 76 -7.63 -4.03 -8.54
N HIS A 77 -8.57 -3.11 -8.65
CA HIS A 77 -8.36 -1.70 -8.31
C HIS A 77 -8.54 -1.48 -6.80
N LEU A 78 -7.71 -0.63 -6.19
CA LEU A 78 -7.92 -0.17 -4.82
C LEU A 78 -9.01 0.89 -4.76
N LYS A 79 -9.74 0.93 -3.64
CA LYS A 79 -10.61 2.07 -3.30
C LYS A 79 -9.76 3.33 -3.19
N GLN A 80 -10.35 4.50 -3.49
CA GLN A 80 -9.64 5.79 -3.38
C GLN A 80 -9.15 6.07 -1.95
N ASN A 81 -9.86 5.54 -0.95
CA ASN A 81 -9.55 5.72 0.46
C ASN A 81 -8.81 4.52 1.07
N ALA A 82 -8.40 3.54 0.25
CA ALA A 82 -7.63 2.40 0.72
C ALA A 82 -6.31 2.87 1.32
N VAL A 83 -5.95 2.36 2.49
CA VAL A 83 -4.68 2.64 3.16
C VAL A 83 -4.00 1.31 3.45
N PRO A 84 -2.73 1.12 3.07
CA PRO A 84 -2.02 -0.10 3.40
C PRO A 84 -1.91 -0.19 4.92
N SER A 85 -2.24 -1.34 5.47
CA SER A 85 -2.24 -1.60 6.92
C SER A 85 -1.57 -2.91 7.28
N LEU A 86 -1.27 -3.76 6.29
CA LEU A 86 -0.64 -5.05 6.50
C LEU A 86 0.87 -4.91 6.33
N PHE A 87 1.55 -4.62 7.43
CA PHE A 87 3.01 -4.55 7.50
C PHE A 87 3.58 -5.49 8.56
N PRO A 88 4.79 -6.05 8.36
CA PRO A 88 5.44 -6.88 9.37
C PRO A 88 5.62 -6.17 10.73
N TRP A 89 5.99 -4.88 10.71
CA TRP A 89 6.19 -4.08 11.94
C TRP A 89 4.90 -3.59 12.60
N SER A 90 3.77 -3.57 11.87
CA SER A 90 2.48 -3.20 12.46
C SER A 90 2.04 -4.17 13.56
N LYS A 91 2.54 -5.43 13.54
CA LYS A 91 2.29 -6.40 14.61
C LYS A 91 3.12 -6.12 15.86
N ALA A 92 4.30 -5.52 15.72
CA ALA A 92 5.18 -5.20 16.84
C ALA A 92 4.64 -4.07 17.73
N LEU A 93 3.82 -3.16 17.17
CA LEU A 93 3.16 -2.09 17.93
C LEU A 93 2.06 -2.60 18.87
N HIS A 94 1.44 -3.75 18.61
CA HIS A 94 0.47 -4.34 19.55
C HIS A 94 1.14 -5.06 20.73
N THR A 95 2.42 -5.43 20.63
CA THR A 95 3.16 -6.07 21.72
C THR A 95 3.93 -5.09 22.61
N TYR A 96 3.97 -3.80 22.24
CA TYR A 96 4.65 -2.75 23.00
C TYR A 96 3.66 -1.76 23.67
N GLY A 97 2.52 -2.29 24.14
CA GLY A 97 1.46 -1.55 24.80
C GLY A 97 0.96 -2.20 26.09
N SER A 98 1.76 -3.05 26.73
CA SER A 98 1.50 -3.53 28.10
C SER A 98 2.72 -3.22 28.96
N LYS A 99 2.78 -1.97 29.44
CA LYS A 99 3.42 -1.53 30.68
C LYS A 99 3.38 0.01 30.75
N LYS A 100 2.35 0.56 31.37
CA LYS A 100 2.42 1.23 32.66
C LYS A 100 1.01 1.57 33.13
#